data_AF-A0AAP2GVS3-F1
#
_entry.id   AF-A0AAP2GVS3-F1
#
_cell.length_a   1.000
_cell.length_b   1.000
_cell.length_c   1.000
_cell.angle_alpha   90.00
_cell.angle_beta   90.00
_cell.angle_gamma   90.00
#
_symmetry.space_group_name_H-M   'P 1'
#
loop_
_entity.id
_entity.type
_entity.pdbx_description
1 polymer ?
#
loop_
_entity_poly.entity_id
_entity_poly.type
_entity_poly.pdbx_seq_one_letter_code
_entity_poly.pdbx_strand_id
1 'polypeptide(L)'
;MPIQRSSDQKRQTLREFYIELKNYDSNPVWATRGQAMLDFLDLIDQNFKQTKIWGLTSHDTLLLLAEDNWESGWFVAISNIGTTGYHFEYRMPEHKSPWPNAIVKGVAPTIQDSMGYLAIAMKESEGWPDNKEVNKLLEGTAH
;
A
#
# COMPACT_ATOMS: atom_id res chain seq x y z
N MET A 1 10.88 4.03 9.13
CA MET A 1 9.88 4.36 10.14
C MET A 1 8.75 3.41 9.85
N PRO A 2 8.12 2.83 10.87
CA PRO A 2 6.98 1.97 10.59
C PRO A 2 5.88 2.78 9.90
N ILE A 3 5.21 2.20 8.91
CA ILE A 3 3.98 2.76 8.34
C ILE A 3 2.97 3.00 9.47
N GLN A 4 2.39 4.19 9.46
CA GLN A 4 1.50 4.63 10.55
C GLN A 4 0.05 4.58 10.09
N ARG A 5 -0.85 4.22 11.00
CA ARG A 5 -2.30 4.39 10.77
C ARG A 5 -2.58 5.89 10.68
N SER A 6 -3.38 6.31 9.71
CA SER A 6 -3.91 7.68 9.65
C SER A 6 -4.67 8.02 10.94
N SER A 7 -4.48 9.23 11.43
CA SER A 7 -5.12 9.80 12.62
C SER A 7 -6.64 9.93 12.50
N ASP A 8 -7.18 9.80 11.28
CA ASP A 8 -8.61 9.72 11.02
C ASP A 8 -9.22 8.38 11.47
N GLN A 9 -8.41 7.32 11.60
CA GLN A 9 -8.85 5.99 12.03
C GLN A 9 -8.26 5.59 13.39
N LYS A 10 -8.77 6.23 14.46
CA LYS A 10 -8.21 6.19 15.83
C LYS A 10 -8.39 4.89 16.61
N ARG A 11 -9.24 3.97 16.15
CA ARG A 11 -9.61 2.77 16.94
C ARG A 11 -8.41 1.86 17.20
N GLN A 12 -7.53 1.68 16.20
CA GLN A 12 -6.45 0.71 16.25
C GLN A 12 -5.35 1.00 15.22
N THR A 13 -4.18 0.42 15.41
CA THR A 13 -3.07 0.43 14.45
C THR A 13 -3.40 -0.38 13.18
N LEU A 14 -2.59 -0.24 12.13
CA LEU A 14 -2.73 -1.05 10.91
C LEU A 14 -2.57 -2.55 11.21
N ARG A 15 -1.60 -2.90 12.07
CA ARG A 15 -1.34 -4.29 12.45
C ARG A 15 -2.49 -4.90 13.23
N GLU A 16 -3.00 -4.20 14.24
CA GLU A 16 -4.17 -4.65 15.00
C GLU A 16 -5.37 -4.88 14.10
N PHE A 17 -5.61 -3.99 13.13
CA PHE A 17 -6.67 -4.15 12.14
C PHE A 17 -6.55 -5.45 11.33
N TYR A 18 -5.36 -5.73 10.77
CA TYR A 18 -5.19 -6.96 9.98
C TYR A 18 -5.11 -8.23 10.84
N ILE A 19 -4.72 -8.13 12.11
CA ILE A 19 -4.85 -9.22 13.08
C ILE A 19 -6.33 -9.51 13.36
N GLU A 20 -7.15 -8.48 13.56
CA GLU A 20 -8.61 -8.63 13.72
C GLU A 20 -9.23 -9.26 12.46
N LEU A 21 -8.86 -8.78 11.27
CA LEU A 21 -9.31 -9.33 9.99
C LEU A 21 -8.92 -10.81 9.84
N LYS A 22 -7.67 -11.15 10.14
CA LYS A 22 -7.16 -12.53 10.08
C LYS A 22 -7.97 -13.49 10.97
N ASN A 23 -8.43 -13.00 12.12
CA ASN A 23 -9.16 -13.80 13.10
C ASN A 23 -10.69 -13.71 12.95
N TYR A 24 -11.19 -12.97 11.95
CA TYR A 24 -12.61 -12.73 11.78
C TYR A 24 -13.36 -13.99 11.35
N ASP A 25 -14.30 -14.42 12.19
CA ASP A 25 -15.35 -15.41 11.90
C ASP A 25 -14.87 -16.77 11.37
N SER A 26 -13.61 -17.13 11.65
CA SER A 26 -12.95 -18.35 11.14
C SER A 26 -13.00 -18.52 9.61
N ASN A 27 -13.25 -17.45 8.85
CA ASN A 27 -13.31 -17.52 7.40
C ASN A 27 -11.89 -17.66 6.84
N PRO A 28 -11.58 -18.76 6.12
CA PRO A 28 -10.23 -19.01 5.63
C PRO A 28 -9.72 -17.92 4.66
N VAL A 29 -10.62 -17.26 3.92
CA VAL A 29 -10.25 -16.16 3.02
C VAL A 29 -9.74 -14.96 3.81
N TRP A 30 -10.44 -14.57 4.88
CA TRP A 30 -10.03 -13.44 5.72
C TRP A 30 -8.73 -13.73 6.47
N ALA A 31 -8.54 -14.97 6.93
CA ALA A 31 -7.28 -15.41 7.51
C ALA A 31 -6.09 -15.26 6.55
N THR A 32 -6.24 -15.71 5.31
CA THR A 32 -5.19 -15.56 4.28
C THR A 32 -4.92 -14.09 3.96
N ARG A 33 -5.96 -13.28 3.76
CA ARG A 33 -5.80 -11.85 3.44
C ARG A 33 -5.15 -11.07 4.56
N GLY A 34 -5.60 -11.27 5.79
CA GLY A 34 -5.02 -10.62 6.97
C GLY A 34 -3.56 -10.98 7.16
N GLN A 35 -3.18 -12.25 6.99
CA GLN A 35 -1.78 -12.66 7.05
C GLN A 35 -0.94 -12.03 5.94
N ALA A 36 -1.42 -12.06 4.68
CA ALA A 36 -0.71 -11.46 3.55
C ALA A 36 -0.46 -9.97 3.76
N MET A 37 -1.46 -9.23 4.24
CA MET A 37 -1.29 -7.80 4.50
C MET A 37 -0.34 -7.54 5.68
N LEU A 38 -0.32 -8.37 6.72
CA LEU A 38 0.68 -8.26 7.80
C LEU A 38 2.11 -8.46 7.28
N ASP A 39 2.33 -9.50 6.47
CA ASP A 39 3.64 -9.76 5.86
C ASP A 39 4.07 -8.58 4.96
N PHE A 40 3.12 -7.98 4.25
CA PHE A 40 3.38 -6.80 3.42
C PHE A 40 3.73 -5.55 4.25
N LEU A 41 3.07 -5.31 5.39
CA LEU A 41 3.44 -4.21 6.30
C LEU A 41 4.87 -4.39 6.83
N ASP A 42 5.28 -5.62 7.12
CA ASP A 42 6.65 -5.89 7.55
C ASP A 42 7.67 -5.59 6.45
N LEU A 43 7.37 -5.87 5.18
CA LEU A 43 8.23 -5.49 4.06
C LEU A 43 8.28 -3.97 3.85
N ILE A 44 7.16 -3.26 3.98
CA ILE A 44 7.15 -1.79 3.94
C ILE A 44 8.11 -1.26 5.01
N ASP A 45 7.96 -1.72 6.25
CA ASP A 45 8.78 -1.25 7.36
C ASP A 45 10.26 -1.62 7.21
N GLN A 46 10.57 -2.72 6.52
CA GLN A 46 11.92 -3.12 6.17
C GLN A 46 12.57 -2.23 5.11
N ASN A 47 11.80 -1.76 4.13
CA ASN A 47 12.33 -1.00 2.99
C ASN A 47 12.25 0.52 3.15
N PHE A 48 11.29 1.02 3.94
CA PHE A 48 11.06 2.44 4.16
C PHE A 48 11.47 2.85 5.59
N LYS A 49 12.76 3.10 5.79
CA LYS A 49 13.33 3.48 7.08
C LYS A 49 13.19 4.97 7.39
N GLN A 50 13.04 5.81 6.38
CA GLN A 50 12.99 7.27 6.54
C GLN A 50 11.70 7.87 6.01
N THR A 51 11.11 7.25 4.99
CA THR A 51 9.88 7.72 4.38
C THR A 51 8.72 7.63 5.37
N LYS A 52 8.00 8.74 5.53
CA LYS A 52 6.72 8.74 6.24
C LYS A 52 5.63 8.27 5.30
N ILE A 53 4.91 7.24 5.72
CA ILE A 53 3.80 6.65 4.97
C ILE A 53 2.66 6.51 5.96
N TRP A 54 1.50 7.03 5.58
CA TRP A 54 0.27 6.90 6.34
C TRP A 54 -0.65 5.90 5.64
N GLY A 55 -1.32 5.07 6.42
CA GLY A 55 -2.21 4.03 5.95
C GLY A 55 -3.63 4.24 6.45
N LEU A 56 -4.58 4.19 5.54
CA LEU A 56 -6.02 4.08 5.82
C LEU A 56 -6.49 2.70 5.39
N THR A 57 -7.45 2.13 6.11
CA THR A 57 -8.05 0.82 5.75
C THR A 57 -9.50 1.00 5.34
N SER A 58 -9.89 0.40 4.23
CA SER A 58 -11.29 0.31 3.76
C SER A 58 -11.59 -1.14 3.40
N HIS A 59 -12.44 -1.80 4.18
CA HIS A 59 -12.61 -3.25 4.14
C HIS A 59 -11.26 -3.96 4.31
N ASP A 60 -10.75 -4.65 3.30
CA ASP A 60 -9.46 -5.34 3.32
C ASP A 60 -8.33 -4.60 2.59
N THR A 61 -8.61 -3.40 2.08
CA THR A 61 -7.67 -2.62 1.27
C THR A 61 -6.89 -1.64 2.15
N LEU A 62 -5.57 -1.61 1.96
CA LEU A 62 -4.66 -0.59 2.48
C LEU A 62 -4.57 0.57 1.47
N LEU A 63 -4.96 1.76 1.89
CA LEU A 63 -4.74 2.99 1.14
C LEU A 63 -3.51 3.71 1.73
N LEU A 64 -2.59 4.14 0.88
CA LEU A 64 -1.40 4.89 1.26
C LEU A 64 -1.58 6.37 0.98
N LEU A 65 -1.18 7.19 1.95
CA LEU A 65 -1.23 8.63 1.93
C LEU A 65 0.18 9.18 2.20
N ALA A 66 0.48 10.31 1.56
CA ALA A 66 1.73 11.05 1.76
C ALA A 66 1.65 12.06 2.91
N GLU A 67 0.47 12.23 3.51
CA GLU A 67 0.21 13.10 4.65
C GLU A 67 -0.78 12.41 5.59
N ASP A 68 -0.77 12.81 6.86
CA ASP A 68 -1.74 12.34 7.87
C ASP A 68 -3.10 13.04 7.72
N ASN A 69 -3.68 13.00 6.52
CA ASN A 69 -4.93 13.67 6.21
C ASN A 69 -5.67 12.94 5.08
N TRP A 70 -6.83 12.36 5.38
CA TRP A 70 -7.65 11.69 4.35
C TRP A 70 -8.13 12.62 3.24
N GLU A 71 -8.28 13.93 3.51
CA GLU A 71 -8.74 14.91 2.52
C GLU A 71 -7.69 15.19 1.44
N SER A 72 -6.40 15.00 1.76
CA SER A 72 -5.30 15.05 0.77
C SER A 72 -5.40 13.91 -0.26
N GLY A 73 -6.28 12.93 -0.02
CA GLY A 73 -6.52 11.79 -0.89
C GLY A 73 -5.50 10.66 -0.70
N TRP A 74 -5.82 9.50 -1.24
CA TRP A 74 -4.90 8.37 -1.30
C TRP A 74 -4.16 8.36 -2.64
N PHE A 75 -2.90 7.93 -2.62
CA PHE A 75 -2.06 7.82 -3.80
C PHE A 75 -1.99 6.40 -4.34
N VAL A 76 -1.93 5.41 -3.43
CA VAL A 76 -1.84 3.99 -3.75
C VAL A 76 -2.87 3.20 -2.94
N ALA A 77 -3.55 2.24 -3.56
CA ALA A 77 -4.40 1.26 -2.93
C ALA A 77 -3.80 -0.13 -3.12
N ILE A 78 -3.74 -0.92 -2.06
CA ILE A 78 -3.20 -2.28 -2.05
C ILE A 78 -4.21 -3.22 -1.41
N SER A 79 -4.53 -4.30 -2.11
CA SER A 79 -5.32 -5.40 -1.54
C SER A 79 -4.70 -6.74 -1.94
N ASN A 80 -5.01 -7.77 -1.17
CA ASN A 80 -4.66 -9.14 -1.50
C ASN A 80 -5.97 -9.92 -1.69
N ILE A 81 -6.21 -10.46 -2.89
CA ILE A 81 -7.43 -11.24 -3.18
C ILE A 81 -7.16 -12.73 -2.94
N GLY A 82 -6.45 -13.08 -1.86
CA GLY A 82 -6.10 -14.45 -1.53
C GLY A 82 -4.92 -14.96 -2.37
N THR A 83 -5.10 -16.06 -3.11
CA THR A 83 -4.01 -16.74 -3.82
C THR A 83 -3.58 -16.06 -5.12
N THR A 84 -4.20 -14.94 -5.52
CA THR A 84 -3.95 -14.26 -6.80
C THR A 84 -2.94 -13.12 -6.72
N GLY A 85 -2.18 -13.01 -5.62
CA GLY A 85 -1.15 -12.00 -5.43
C GLY A 85 -1.68 -10.67 -4.87
N TYR A 86 -0.85 -9.63 -4.97
CA TYR A 86 -1.14 -8.29 -4.47
C TYR A 86 -1.62 -7.39 -5.60
N HIS A 87 -2.81 -6.84 -5.45
CA HIS A 87 -3.41 -5.92 -6.39
C HIS A 87 -3.04 -4.50 -5.97
N PHE A 88 -2.52 -3.74 -6.92
CA PHE A 88 -2.15 -2.35 -6.76
C PHE A 88 -3.03 -1.48 -7.65
N GLU A 89 -3.51 -0.38 -7.10
CA GLU A 89 -4.06 0.73 -7.86
C GLU A 89 -3.33 2.00 -7.46
N TYR A 90 -3.02 2.88 -8.40
CA TYR A 90 -2.52 4.22 -8.07
C TYR A 90 -3.23 5.29 -8.89
N ARG A 91 -3.40 6.46 -8.29
CA ARG A 91 -3.97 7.63 -8.97
C ARG A 91 -2.90 8.29 -9.83
N MET A 92 -3.21 8.49 -11.10
CA MET A 92 -2.34 9.28 -11.96
C MET A 92 -2.40 10.76 -11.56
N PRO A 93 -1.27 11.48 -11.56
CA PRO A 93 -1.26 12.93 -11.40
C PRO A 93 -2.16 13.59 -12.44
N GLU A 94 -2.85 14.67 -12.08
CA GLU A 94 -3.80 15.33 -12.98
C GLU A 94 -3.18 15.72 -14.33
N HIS A 95 -1.93 16.20 -14.29
CA HIS A 95 -1.19 16.63 -15.48
C HIS A 95 -0.75 15.47 -16.41
N LYS A 96 -0.80 14.21 -15.94
CA LYS A 96 -0.53 12.99 -16.73
C LYS A 96 -1.82 12.24 -17.09
N SER A 97 -2.92 12.59 -16.45
CA SER A 97 -4.16 11.82 -16.53
C SER A 97 -4.88 12.07 -17.86
N PRO A 98 -5.28 11.02 -18.60
CA PRO A 98 -6.06 11.19 -19.83
C PRO A 98 -7.49 11.70 -19.57
N TRP A 99 -8.02 11.51 -18.37
CA TRP A 99 -9.28 12.05 -17.87
C TRP A 99 -9.21 12.21 -16.34
N PRO A 100 -10.09 13.03 -15.72
CA PRO A 100 -10.09 13.22 -14.27
C PRO A 100 -10.18 11.91 -13.49
N ASN A 101 -9.37 11.78 -12.44
CA ASN A 101 -9.29 10.62 -11.55
C ASN A 101 -8.87 9.30 -12.24
N ALA A 102 -8.07 9.38 -13.31
CA ALA A 102 -7.51 8.18 -13.93
C ALA A 102 -6.68 7.36 -12.91
N ILE A 103 -6.89 6.05 -12.92
CA ILE A 103 -6.16 5.09 -12.09
C ILE A 103 -5.47 4.06 -12.97
N VAL A 104 -4.29 3.63 -12.55
CA VAL A 104 -3.57 2.50 -13.15
C VAL A 104 -3.67 1.31 -12.21
N LYS A 105 -3.86 0.11 -12.75
CA LYS A 105 -3.97 -1.13 -12.00
C LYS A 105 -2.85 -2.10 -12.38
N GLY A 106 -2.34 -2.83 -11.40
CA GLY A 106 -1.33 -3.87 -11.59
C GLY A 106 -1.50 -5.00 -10.57
N VAL A 107 -0.94 -6.17 -10.88
CA VAL A 107 -0.96 -7.33 -9.98
C VAL A 107 0.46 -7.85 -9.83
N ALA A 108 0.99 -7.80 -8.61
CA ALA A 108 2.24 -8.44 -8.24
C ALA A 108 1.95 -9.90 -7.86
N PRO A 109 2.50 -10.90 -8.56
CA PRO A 109 2.14 -12.30 -8.33
C PRO A 109 2.72 -12.85 -7.02
N THR A 110 3.80 -12.27 -6.52
CA THR A 110 4.43 -12.67 -5.26
C THR A 110 4.61 -11.49 -4.30
N ILE A 111 4.85 -11.82 -3.04
CA ILE A 111 5.18 -10.80 -2.04
C ILE A 111 6.52 -10.11 -2.35
N GLN A 112 7.48 -10.81 -2.95
CA GLN A 112 8.76 -10.24 -3.37
C GLN A 112 8.57 -9.20 -4.49
N ASP A 113 7.71 -9.49 -5.47
CA ASP A 113 7.41 -8.57 -6.57
C ASP A 113 6.64 -7.33 -6.10
N SER A 114 5.86 -7.47 -5.02
CA SER A 114 4.98 -6.42 -4.51
C SER A 114 5.71 -5.12 -4.18
N MET A 115 6.98 -5.18 -3.76
CA MET A 115 7.77 -3.99 -3.46
C MET A 115 8.15 -3.20 -4.71
N GLY A 116 8.41 -3.88 -5.83
CA GLY A 116 8.65 -3.22 -7.12
C GLY A 116 7.40 -2.50 -7.62
N TYR A 117 6.24 -3.15 -7.50
CA TYR A 117 4.94 -2.56 -7.84
C TYR A 117 4.61 -1.37 -6.94
N LEU A 118 4.88 -1.48 -5.64
CA LEU A 118 4.72 -0.37 -4.70
C LEU A 118 5.61 0.80 -5.09
N ALA A 119 6.89 0.56 -5.42
CA ALA A 119 7.81 1.61 -5.81
C ALA A 119 7.36 2.32 -7.10
N ILE A 120 6.90 1.57 -8.10
CA ILE A 120 6.32 2.14 -9.34
C ILE A 120 5.09 2.99 -8.99
N ALA A 121 4.17 2.45 -8.20
CA ALA A 121 2.95 3.15 -7.81
C ALA A 121 3.24 4.45 -7.03
N MET A 122 4.18 4.42 -6.08
CA MET A 122 4.59 5.60 -5.31
C MET A 122 5.28 6.65 -6.19
N LYS A 123 6.10 6.23 -7.16
CA LYS A 123 6.75 7.14 -8.11
C LYS A 123 5.75 7.78 -9.07
N GLU A 124 4.95 6.96 -9.74
CA GLU A 124 4.07 7.42 -10.82
C GLU A 124 2.86 8.20 -10.31
N SER A 125 2.43 7.96 -9.06
CA SER A 125 1.40 8.78 -8.40
C SER A 125 1.91 10.11 -7.87
N GLU A 126 3.24 10.30 -7.80
CA GLU A 126 3.91 11.51 -7.30
C GLU A 126 3.56 11.91 -5.86
N GLY A 127 3.01 10.98 -5.06
CA GLY A 127 2.74 11.24 -3.65
C GLY A 127 4.00 11.46 -2.80
N TRP A 128 5.14 10.89 -3.21
CA TRP A 128 6.43 11.00 -2.52
C TRP A 128 7.51 11.49 -3.48
N PRO A 129 7.50 12.78 -3.87
CA PRO A 129 8.45 13.31 -4.83
C PRO A 129 9.90 13.17 -4.34
N ASP A 130 10.81 12.87 -5.25
CA ASP A 130 12.26 12.72 -5.02
C ASP A 130 12.65 11.76 -3.88
N ASN A 131 11.80 10.75 -3.63
CA ASN A 131 12.03 9.81 -2.55
C ASN A 131 13.18 8.83 -2.86
N LYS A 132 14.26 8.93 -2.08
CA LYS A 132 15.48 8.10 -2.24
C LYS A 132 15.23 6.61 -2.03
N GLU A 133 14.34 6.22 -1.12
CA GLU A 133 14.04 4.82 -0.83
C GLU A 133 13.23 4.19 -1.98
N VAL A 134 12.28 4.95 -2.56
CA VAL A 134 11.56 4.57 -3.78
C VAL A 134 12.53 4.40 -4.95
N ASN A 135 13.42 5.37 -5.19
CA ASN A 135 14.40 5.30 -6.29
C ASN A 135 15.33 4.09 -6.16
N LYS A 136 15.80 3.78 -4.94
CA LYS A 136 16.63 2.61 -4.68
C LYS A 136 15.91 1.29 -5.02
N LEU A 137 14.62 1.17 -4.71
CA LEU A 137 13.83 -0.01 -5.06
C LEU A 137 13.67 -0.17 -6.59
N LEU A 138 13.54 0.94 -7.31
CA LEU A 138 13.41 0.95 -8.77
C LEU A 138 14.72 0.58 -9.48
N GLU A 139 15.87 1.04 -8.97
CA GLU A 139 17.19 0.64 -9.48
C GLU A 139 17.44 -0.86 -9.31
N GLY A 140 16.96 -1.46 -8.21
CA GLY A 140 17.08 -2.88 -7.95
C GLY A 140 16.11 -3.78 -8.74
N THR A 141 15.13 -3.20 -9.45
CA THR A 141 14.12 -3.92 -10.24
C THR A 141 14.33 -3.80 -11.75
N ALA A 142 15.35 -3.07 -12.21
CA ALA A 142 15.75 -3.04 -13.61
C ALA A 142 16.41 -4.39 -13.99
N HIS A 143 15.65 -5.23 -14.71
CA HIS A 143 16.14 -6.42 -15.39
C HIS A 143 16.52 -6.10 -16.84
#